data_AF-K6WYW4-F1
#
_entry.id   AF-K6WYW4-F1
#
_cell.length_a   1.000
_cell.length_b   1.000
_cell.length_c   1.000
_cell.angle_alpha   90.00
_cell.angle_beta   90.00
_cell.angle_gamma   90.00
#
_symmetry.space_group_name_H-M   'P 1'
#
loop_
_entity.id
_entity.type
_entity.pdbx_description
1 polymer ?
#
loop_
_entity_poly.entity_id
_entity_poly.type
_entity_poly.pdbx_seq_one_letter_code
_entity_poly.pdbx_strand_id
1 'polypeptide(L)'
;MTNVECPFCGVDLPIRDLHLHLADSHADEIGTEDVGERTVYTVTCPYCSERYRHPIRKSVGDPEFLAEYRRQIQLVAFDMLIHHLRAEHDPERVEP
;
A
#
# COMPACT_ATOMS: atom_id res chain seq x y z
N MET A 1 19.91 6.36 11.83
CA MET A 1 18.98 6.03 10.72
C MET A 1 18.01 5.04 11.33
N THR A 2 16.72 5.36 11.37
CA THR A 2 15.71 4.46 11.95
C THR A 2 15.36 3.43 10.88
N ASN A 3 15.72 2.18 11.16
CA ASN A 3 15.35 1.04 10.34
C ASN A 3 14.00 0.51 10.82
N VAL A 4 13.25 -0.08 9.89
CA VAL A 4 11.94 -0.67 10.13
C VAL A 4 11.89 -2.02 9.45
N GLU A 5 11.25 -2.96 10.11
CA GLU A 5 11.05 -4.31 9.59
C GLU A 5 9.88 -4.31 8.60
N CYS A 6 10.09 -4.87 7.40
CA CYS A 6 9.04 -5.03 6.42
C CYS A 6 7.99 -6.01 6.93
N PRO A 7 6.70 -5.64 6.94
CA PRO A 7 5.68 -6.45 7.58
C PRO A 7 5.25 -7.69 6.77
N PHE A 8 5.72 -7.82 5.53
CA PHE A 8 5.42 -8.95 4.66
C PHE A 8 6.54 -10.00 4.62
N CYS A 9 7.81 -9.58 4.67
CA CYS A 9 8.96 -10.48 4.52
C CYS A 9 9.98 -10.40 5.65
N GLY A 10 9.82 -9.47 6.60
CA GLY A 10 10.69 -9.35 7.76
C GLY A 10 12.07 -8.74 7.46
N VAL A 11 12.30 -8.16 6.28
CA VAL A 11 13.58 -7.50 6.00
C VAL A 11 13.67 -6.16 6.72
N ASP A 12 14.82 -5.89 7.33
CA ASP A 12 15.11 -4.63 8.01
C ASP A 12 15.71 -3.62 7.01
N LEU A 13 15.03 -2.49 6.81
CA LEU A 13 15.47 -1.46 5.88
C LEU A 13 15.12 -0.06 6.36
N PRO A 14 15.77 0.99 5.82
CA PRO A 14 15.42 2.37 6.17
C PRO A 14 13.96 2.67 5.85
N ILE A 15 13.26 3.42 6.72
CA ILE A 15 11.86 3.81 6.49
C ILE A 15 11.63 4.50 5.13
N ARG A 16 12.65 5.20 4.61
CA ARG A 16 12.60 5.88 3.30
C ARG A 16 12.59 4.88 2.14
N ASP A 17 13.19 3.72 2.33
CA ASP A 17 13.27 2.63 1.36
C ASP A 17 12.11 1.65 1.53
N LEU A 18 11.40 1.64 2.68
CA LEU A 18 10.27 0.74 2.94
C LEU A 18 9.21 0.85 1.87
N HIS A 19 8.88 2.08 1.49
CA HIS A 19 7.88 2.35 0.46
C HIS A 19 8.25 1.77 -0.89
N LEU A 20 9.51 1.93 -1.30
CA LEU A 20 10.00 1.40 -2.58
C LEU A 20 10.08 -0.12 -2.54
N HIS A 21 10.57 -0.71 -1.44
CA HIS A 21 10.64 -2.15 -1.26
C HIS A 21 9.25 -2.80 -1.31
N LEU A 22 8.25 -2.22 -0.64
CA LEU A 22 6.87 -2.71 -0.70
C LEU A 22 6.31 -2.67 -2.12
N ALA A 23 6.51 -1.55 -2.83
CA ALA A 23 6.03 -1.39 -4.19
C ALA A 23 6.73 -2.30 -5.21
N ASP A 24 7.98 -2.71 -4.95
CA ASP A 24 8.78 -3.51 -5.88
C ASP A 24 8.70 -5.02 -5.58
N SER A 25 8.80 -5.40 -4.30
CA SER A 25 8.82 -6.81 -3.85
C SER A 25 7.45 -7.34 -3.43
N HIS A 26 6.53 -6.46 -3.02
CA HIS A 26 5.20 -6.85 -2.52
C HIS A 26 4.07 -6.29 -3.37
N ALA A 27 4.37 -5.83 -4.59
CA ALA A 27 3.41 -5.25 -5.52
C ALA A 27 2.18 -6.13 -5.80
N ASP A 28 2.34 -7.46 -5.69
CA ASP A 28 1.29 -8.47 -5.85
C ASP A 28 0.33 -8.60 -4.67
N GLU A 29 0.67 -8.04 -3.50
CA GLU A 29 -0.25 -7.95 -2.34
C GLU A 29 -1.38 -6.94 -2.58
N ILE A 30 -1.24 -6.08 -3.60
CA ILE A 30 -2.25 -5.13 -4.02
C ILE A 30 -3.20 -5.81 -5.00
N GLY A 31 -4.42 -6.09 -4.54
CA GLY A 31 -5.49 -6.61 -5.39
C GLY A 31 -6.23 -5.47 -6.09
N THR A 32 -6.50 -5.61 -7.39
CA THR A 32 -7.42 -4.73 -8.11
C THR A 32 -8.73 -5.45 -8.36
N GLU A 33 -9.85 -4.87 -7.93
CA GLU A 33 -11.18 -5.40 -8.16
C GLU A 33 -11.96 -4.42 -9.04
N ASP A 34 -12.66 -4.95 -10.04
CA ASP A 34 -13.55 -4.15 -10.86
C ASP A 34 -14.97 -4.20 -10.29
N VAL A 35 -15.47 -3.05 -9.84
CA VAL A 35 -16.81 -2.90 -9.24
C VAL A 35 -17.74 -2.19 -10.23
N GLY A 36 -17.83 -2.76 -11.42
CA GLY A 36 -18.79 -2.44 -12.47
C GLY A 36 -18.49 -1.16 -13.23
N GLU A 37 -18.55 -0.01 -12.54
CA GLU A 37 -18.32 1.31 -13.14
C GLU A 37 -16.95 1.89 -12.78
N ARG A 38 -16.24 1.25 -11.83
CA ARG A 38 -14.96 1.74 -11.31
C ARG A 38 -14.09 0.55 -10.93
N THR A 39 -12.79 0.75 -11.02
CA THR A 39 -11.81 -0.18 -10.49
C THR A 39 -11.39 0.32 -9.12
N VAL A 40 -11.35 -0.57 -8.14
CA VAL A 40 -10.87 -0.29 -6.79
C VAL A 40 -9.57 -1.05 -6.58
N TYR A 41 -8.59 -0.43 -5.93
CA TYR A 41 -7.45 -1.17 -5.41
C TYR A 41 -7.71 -1.50 -3.94
N THR A 42 -7.21 -2.66 -3.54
CA THR A 42 -7.33 -3.21 -2.20
C THR A 42 -5.96 -3.61 -1.69
N VAL A 43 -5.69 -3.29 -0.44
CA VAL A 43 -4.49 -3.73 0.29
C VAL A 43 -4.91 -4.21 1.66
N THR A 44 -4.34 -5.32 2.10
CA THR A 44 -4.61 -5.89 3.43
C THR A 44 -3.40 -5.66 4.34
N CYS A 45 -3.63 -5.13 5.53
CA CYS A 45 -2.59 -4.99 6.53
C CYS A 45 -2.27 -6.37 7.13
N PRO A 46 -0.99 -6.80 7.13
CA PRO A 46 -0.61 -8.12 7.66
C PRO A 46 -0.69 -8.22 9.19
N TYR A 47 -0.69 -7.11 9.94
CA TYR A 47 -0.77 -7.13 11.41
C TYR A 47 -2.20 -7.22 11.95
N CYS A 48 -3.09 -6.35 11.47
CA CYS A 48 -4.47 -6.26 11.95
C CYS A 48 -5.49 -6.92 11.01
N SER A 49 -5.06 -7.40 9.84
CA SER A 49 -5.93 -7.92 8.77
C SER A 49 -6.96 -6.91 8.24
N GLU A 50 -6.76 -5.61 8.51
CA GLU A 50 -7.64 -4.57 7.99
C GLU A 50 -7.43 -4.39 6.48
N ARG A 51 -8.54 -4.35 5.73
CA ARG A 51 -8.51 -4.23 4.27
C ARG A 51 -8.89 -2.82 3.85
N TYR A 52 -7.92 -2.10 3.30
CA TYR A 52 -8.10 -0.78 2.73
C TYR A 52 -8.49 -0.91 1.28
N ARG A 53 -9.65 -0.35 0.92
CA ARG A 53 -10.12 -0.27 -0.46
C ARG A 53 -10.28 1.18 -0.87
N HIS A 54 -9.75 1.55 -2.03
CA HIS A 54 -9.89 2.91 -2.53
C HIS A 54 -10.26 2.91 -4.01
N PRO A 55 -11.27 3.71 -4.41
CA PRO A 55 -11.69 3.81 -5.81
C PRO A 55 -10.69 4.61 -6.64
N ILE A 56 -10.39 4.10 -7.84
CA ILE A 56 -9.58 4.79 -8.85
C ILE A 56 -10.52 5.66 -9.66
N ARG A 57 -10.58 6.96 -9.36
CA ARG A 57 -11.52 7.90 -10.02
C ARG A 57 -11.32 7.98 -11.55
N LYS A 58 -10.13 7.70 -12.06
CA LYS A 58 -9.79 7.79 -13.49
C LYS A 58 -9.95 6.48 -14.28
N SER A 59 -10.31 5.37 -13.66
CA SER A 59 -10.42 4.08 -14.38
C SER A 59 -11.74 3.91 -15.13
N VAL A 60 -12.63 4.90 -15.10
CA VAL A 60 -13.89 4.87 -15.88
C VAL A 60 -13.54 4.93 -17.37
N GLY A 61 -13.52 3.77 -18.02
CA GLY A 61 -13.44 3.63 -19.47
C GLY A 61 -12.06 3.47 -20.09
N ASP A 62 -10.98 3.38 -19.29
CA ASP A 62 -9.61 3.28 -19.83
C ASP A 62 -8.79 2.18 -19.11
N PRO A 63 -8.78 0.94 -19.64
CA PRO A 63 -8.01 -0.16 -19.07
C PRO A 63 -6.49 -0.01 -19.29
N GLU A 64 -6.07 0.76 -20.31
CA GLU A 64 -4.66 1.06 -20.56
C GLU A 64 -4.10 1.96 -19.45
N PHE A 65 -4.89 2.93 -18.98
CA PHE A 65 -4.54 3.75 -17.81
C PHE A 65 -4.23 2.89 -16.58
N LEU A 66 -5.00 1.82 -16.32
CA LEU A 66 -4.72 0.95 -15.18
C LEU A 66 -3.38 0.23 -15.32
N ALA A 67 -3.02 -0.21 -16.53
CA ALA A 67 -1.74 -0.85 -16.79
C ALA A 67 -0.57 0.14 -16.67
N GLU A 68 -0.70 1.33 -17.26
CA GLU A 68 0.31 2.39 -17.21
C GLU A 68 0.52 2.94 -15.80
N TYR A 69 -0.56 3.09 -15.03
CA TYR A 69 -0.55 3.68 -13.69
C TYR A 69 -0.54 2.65 -12.56
N ARG A 70 -0.43 1.34 -12.86
CA ARG A 70 -0.38 0.27 -11.86
C ARG A 70 0.65 0.54 -10.77
N ARG A 71 1.87 0.93 -11.17
CA ARG A 71 2.96 1.23 -10.24
C ARG A 71 2.65 2.43 -9.34
N GLN A 72 1.99 3.46 -9.88
CA GLN A 72 1.61 4.64 -9.10
C GLN A 72 0.50 4.32 -8.11
N ILE A 73 -0.47 3.49 -8.51
CA ILE A 73 -1.53 3.00 -7.63
C ILE A 73 -0.93 2.19 -6.48
N GLN A 74 -0.01 1.28 -6.77
CA GLN A 74 0.70 0.49 -5.75
C GLN A 74 1.46 1.39 -4.77
N LEU A 75 2.18 2.40 -5.26
CA LEU A 75 2.85 3.38 -4.40
C LEU A 75 1.85 4.10 -3.49
N VAL A 76 0.74 4.61 -4.01
CA VAL A 76 -0.26 5.29 -3.16
C VAL A 76 -0.90 4.32 -2.15
N ALA A 77 -1.16 3.08 -2.55
CA ALA A 77 -1.71 2.06 -1.66
C ALA A 77 -0.75 1.72 -0.52
N PHE A 78 0.54 1.54 -0.82
CA PHE A 78 1.56 1.28 0.19
C PHE A 78 1.86 2.49 1.06
N ASP A 79 1.75 3.71 0.54
CA ASP A 79 1.86 4.93 1.34
C ASP A 79 0.75 4.97 2.42
N MET A 80 -0.50 4.66 2.04
CA MET A 80 -1.58 4.53 3.01
C MET A 80 -1.34 3.41 4.03
N LEU A 81 -0.83 2.25 3.58
CA LEU A 81 -0.50 1.15 4.49
C LEU A 81 0.58 1.59 5.48
N ILE A 82 1.67 2.21 5.02
CA ILE A 82 2.73 2.74 5.89
C ILE A 82 2.16 3.75 6.88
N HIS A 83 1.28 4.65 6.42
CA HIS A 83 0.63 5.60 7.31
C HIS A 83 -0.19 4.89 8.40
N HIS A 84 -0.94 3.85 8.05
CA HIS A 84 -1.66 3.02 9.02
C HIS A 84 -0.72 2.29 9.98
N LEU A 85 0.32 1.64 9.47
CA LEU A 85 1.34 0.98 10.29
C LEU A 85 1.95 1.95 11.29
N ARG A 86 2.23 3.19 10.86
CA ARG A 86 2.79 4.23 11.73
C ARG A 86 1.79 4.82 12.73
N ALA A 87 0.49 4.71 12.46
CA ALA A 87 -0.55 5.20 13.36
C ALA A 87 -0.94 4.14 14.40
N GLU A 88 -1.09 2.88 13.98
CA GLU A 88 -1.67 1.81 14.79
C GLU A 88 -0.63 0.78 15.30
N HIS A 89 0.50 0.62 14.59
CA HIS A 89 1.49 -0.45 14.83
C HIS A 89 2.90 0.05 15.15
N ASP A 90 3.15 1.35 15.08
CA ASP A 90 4.40 1.98 15.50
C ASP A 90 4.18 2.56 16.92
N PRO A 91 4.71 1.90 17.97
CA PRO A 91 4.51 2.32 19.35
C PRO A 91 5.33 3.58 19.72
N GLU A 92 6.14 4.14 18.82
CA GLU A 92 7.08 5.22 19.14
C GLU A 92 6.53 6.63 18.87
N ARG A 93 5.24 6.77 18.53
CA ARG A 93 4.56 8.07 18.47
C ARG A 93 3.33 8.18 19.37
N VAL A 94 3.47 7.74 20.61
CA VAL A 94 2.71 8.34 21.72
C VAL A 94 3.48 9.58 22.15
N GLU A 95 3.19 10.72 21.54
CA GLU A 95 3.48 12.02 22.17
C GLU A 95 2.20 12.48 22.90
N PRO A 96 2.33 13.02 24.13
CA PRO A 96 1.30 13.03 25.19
C PRO A 96 0.10 13.98 24.97
#